data_AF-A0A920HI85-F1
#
_entry.id   AF-A0A920HI85-F1
#
_cell.length_a   1.000
_cell.length_b   1.000
_cell.length_c   1.000
_cell.angle_alpha   90.00
_cell.angle_beta   90.00
_cell.angle_gamma   90.00
#
_symmetry.space_group_name_H-M   'P 1'
#
loop_
_entity.id
_entity.type
_entity.pdbx_description
1 polymer ?
#
loop_
_entity_poly.entity_id
_entity_poly.type
_entity_poly.pdbx_seq_one_letter_code
_entity_poly.pdbx_strand_id
1 'polypeptide(L)' 'MGEKPVILVLEVSRPMVMKEIESYTDVLLISTGVEDKALLEIISGKVEPSGLLPFKCQLIWKQ' A
#
# COMPACT_ATOMS: atom_id res chain seq x y z
N MET A 1 4.18 14.97 -5.97
CA MET A 1 3.30 15.04 -7.15
C MET A 1 2.37 16.25 -7.03
N GLY A 2 2.90 17.47 -7.16
CA GLY A 2 2.10 18.71 -7.16
C GLY A 2 1.02 18.74 -6.07
N GLU A 3 -0.19 19.14 -6.45
CA GLU A 3 -1.38 19.26 -5.59
C GLU A 3 -2.35 18.06 -5.72
N LYS A 4 -1.98 17.01 -6.44
CA LYS A 4 -2.90 15.89 -6.73
C LYS A 4 -2.67 14.74 -5.75
N PRO A 5 -3.74 14.17 -5.16
CA PRO A 5 -3.61 13.00 -4.29
C PRO A 5 -3.08 11.81 -5.08
N VAL A 6 -2.17 11.06 -4.46
CA VAL A 6 -1.46 9.93 -5.06
C VAL A 6 -1.79 8.67 -4.30
N ILE A 7 -2.41 7.72 -5.00
CA ILE A 7 -2.66 6.37 -4.51
C ILE A 7 -1.59 5.47 -5.09
N LEU A 8 -0.79 4.85 -4.21
CA LEU A 8 0.22 3.87 -4.58
C LEU A 8 -0.33 2.45 -4.33
N VAL A 9 -0.41 1.66 -5.39
CA VAL A 9 -0.73 0.22 -5.30
C VAL A 9 0.56 -0.57 -5.47
N LEU A 10 0.95 -1.32 -4.45
CA LEU A 10 2.15 -2.15 -4.45
C LEU A 10 1.80 -3.61 -4.41
N GLU A 11 2.24 -4.34 -5.43
CA GLU A 11 2.27 -5.79 -5.36
C GLU A 11 3.56 -6.25 -4.67
N VAL A 12 3.42 -6.82 -3.47
CA VAL A 12 4.55 -7.16 -2.61
C VAL A 12 4.61 -8.66 -2.38
N SER A 13 5.67 -9.30 -2.91
CA SER A 13 5.95 -10.73 -2.68
C SER A 13 6.99 -10.97 -1.59
N ARG A 14 7.72 -9.93 -1.17
CA ARG A 14 8.80 -9.99 -0.17
C ARG A 14 8.81 -8.71 0.66
N PRO A 15 9.23 -8.75 1.94
CA PRO A 15 9.35 -7.54 2.75
C PRO A 15 10.23 -6.49 2.08
N MET A 16 9.75 -5.25 2.00
CA MET A 16 10.49 -4.11 1.46
C MET A 16 10.63 -3.00 2.50
N VAL A 17 11.54 -2.06 2.24
CA VAL A 17 11.74 -0.87 3.08
C VAL A 17 10.72 0.19 2.68
N MET A 18 9.72 0.39 3.53
CA MET A 18 8.57 1.27 3.27
C MET A 18 8.91 2.78 3.29
N LYS A 19 10.00 3.12 4.00
CA LYS A 19 10.41 4.52 4.29
C LYS A 19 10.73 5.35 3.06
N GLU A 20 11.23 4.73 1.98
CA GLU A 20 11.64 5.45 0.77
C GLU A 20 10.45 5.93 -0.07
N ILE A 21 9.30 5.29 0.08
CA ILE A 21 8.13 5.51 -0.79
C ILE A 21 6.97 6.18 -0.05
N GLU A 22 6.87 6.04 1.27
CA GLU A 22 5.82 6.67 2.10
C GLU A 22 5.76 8.19 1.93
N SER A 23 6.90 8.86 1.75
CA SER A 23 6.95 10.32 1.62
C SER A 23 6.36 10.86 0.32
N TYR A 24 6.07 9.99 -0.65
CA TYR A 24 5.61 10.38 -1.98
C TYR A 24 4.13 10.06 -2.24
N THR A 25 3.44 9.42 -1.29
CA THR A 25 2.07 8.92 -1.47
C THR A 25 1.16 9.31 -0.31
N ASP A 26 -0.09 9.65 -0.62
CA ASP A 26 -1.11 9.96 0.37
C ASP A 26 -1.82 8.70 0.86
N VAL A 27 -1.92 7.67 0.00
CA VAL A 27 -2.59 6.41 0.29
C VAL A 27 -1.78 5.24 -0.26
N LEU A 28 -1.51 4.27 0.60
CA LEU A 28 -0.85 3.03 0.25
C LEU A 28 -1.82 1.85 0.25
N LEU A 29 -1.86 1.11 -0.85
CA LEU A 29 -2.53 -0.18 -0.96
C LEU A 29 -1.51 -1.27 -1.26
N ILE A 30 -1.53 -2.35 -0.47
CA ILE A 30 -0.66 -3.52 -0.67
C ILE A 30 -1.51 -4.67 -1.19
N SER A 31 -1.15 -5.17 -2.38
CA SER A 31 -1.75 -6.35 -3.00
C SER A 31 -0.79 -7.54 -2.92
N THR A 32 -1.36 -8.74 -2.73
CA THR A 32 -0.62 -10.01 -2.72
C THR A 32 -1.27 -10.98 -3.73
N GLY A 33 -1.40 -10.56 -4.99
CA GLY A 33 -2.05 -11.34 -6.04
C GLY A 33 -3.58 -11.31 -6.03
N VAL A 34 -4.17 -10.15 -5.70
CA VAL A 34 -5.62 -9.92 -5.83
C VAL A 34 -5.98 -9.42 -7.23
N GLU A 35 -7.21 -9.69 -7.69
CA GLU A 35 -7.71 -9.16 -8.96
C GLU A 35 -7.88 -7.63 -8.92
N ASP A 36 -7.65 -6.97 -10.07
CA ASP A 36 -7.80 -5.52 -10.23
C ASP A 36 -9.17 -4.99 -9.80
N LYS A 37 -10.22 -5.81 -9.99
CA LYS A 37 -11.58 -5.45 -9.57
C LYS A 37 -11.66 -5.21 -8.07
N ALA A 38 -11.00 -6.04 -7.26
CA ALA A 38 -10.99 -5.88 -5.80
C ALA A 38 -10.27 -4.59 -5.39
N LEU A 39 -9.16 -4.26 -6.07
CA LEU A 39 -8.45 -3.00 -5.86
C LEU A 39 -9.35 -1.79 -6.17
N LEU A 40 -10.08 -1.83 -7.27
CA LEU A 40 -11.00 -0.75 -7.65
C LEU A 40 -12.18 -0.60 -6.69
N GLU A 41 -12.70 -1.70 -6.14
CA GLU A 41 -13.77 -1.65 -5.12
C GLU A 41 -13.29 -0.98 -3.82
N ILE A 42 -12.03 -1.19 -3.44
CA ILE A 42 -11.41 -0.50 -2.29
C ILE A 42 -11.18 0.98 -2.62
N ILE A 43 -10.58 1.29 -3.78
CA ILE A 43 -10.28 2.66 -4.20
C ILE A 43 -11.56 3.50 -4.34
N SER A 44 -12.65 2.91 -4.81
CA SER A 44 -13.96 3.57 -4.93
C SER A 44 -14.72 3.69 -3.60
N GLY A 45 -14.18 3.16 -2.50
CA GLY A 45 -14.81 3.20 -1.17
C GLY A 45 -16.00 2.26 -1.03
N LYS A 46 -16.19 1.30 -1.94
CA LYS A 46 -17.27 0.32 -1.87
C LYS A 46 -17.03 -0.72 -0.77
N VAL A 47 -15.78 -1.00 -0.46
CA VAL A 47 -15.36 -1.96 0.57
C VAL A 47 -14.21 -1.37 1.40
N GLU A 48 -14.32 -1.46 2.72
CA GLU A 48 -13.22 -1.08 3.61
C GLU A 48 -12.15 -2.19 3.68
N PRO A 49 -10.87 -1.88 3.50
CA PRO A 49 -9.80 -2.86 3.58
C PRO A 49 -9.65 -3.35 5.03
N SER A 50 -9.63 -4.68 5.21
CA SER A 50 -9.48 -5.35 6.52
C SER A 50 -8.27 -6.27 6.59
N GLY A 51 -7.45 -6.30 5.53
CA GLY A 51 -6.27 -7.14 5.43
C GLY A 51 -5.18 -6.73 6.41
N LEU A 52 -4.60 -7.72 7.08
CA LEU A 52 -3.40 -7.55 7.92
C LEU A 52 -2.17 -8.01 7.15
N LEU A 53 -1.05 -7.33 7.37
CA LEU A 53 0.22 -7.73 6.76
C LEU A 53 0.67 -9.09 7.31
N PRO A 54 0.94 -10.09 6.44
CA PRO A 54 1.37 -11.41 6.87
C PRO A 54 2.85 -11.44 7.31
N PHE A 55 3.59 -10.36 7.06
CA PHE A 55 4.98 -10.18 7.44
C PHE A 55 5.20 -8.77 8.00
N LYS A 56 6.26 -8.62 8.80
CA LYS A 56 6.64 -7.32 9.33
C LYS A 56 7.39 -6.53 8.25
N CYS A 57 6.78 -5.46 7.73
CA CYS A 57 7.52 -4.47 6.95
C CYS A 57 8.60 -3.84 7.84
N GLN A 58 9.84 -3.82 7.34
CA GLN A 58 10.95 -3.22 8.07
C GLN A 58 10.87 -1.70 7.94
N LEU A 59 10.46 -1.04 9.02
CA LEU A 59 10.75 0.37 9.23
C LEU A 59 12.20 0.46 9.70
N ILE A 60 13.07 1.11 8.92
CA ILE A 60 14.44 1.40 9.35
C ILE A 60 14.38 2.46 10.44
N TRP A 61 14.19 2.01 11.69
CA TRP A 61 14.61 2.65 12.94
C TRP A 61 14.75 1.57 14.02
N LYS A 62 15.83 0.79 13.95
CA LYS A 62 16.54 0.37 15.16
C LYS A 62 17.86 1.15 15.19
N GLN A 63 17.84 2.23 15.94
CA GLN A 63 18.97 2.58 16.78
C GLN A 63 18.70 1.95 18.15
#